data_AF-A0AAW0ANP1-F1
#
_entry.id   AF-A0AAW0ANP1-F1
#
_cell.length_a   1.000
_cell.length_b   1.000
_cell.length_c   1.000
_cell.angle_alpha   90.00
_cell.angle_beta   90.00
_cell.angle_gamma   90.00
#
_symmetry.space_group_name_H-M   'P 1'
#
loop_
_entity.id
_entity.type
_entity.pdbx_description
1 polymer ?
#
loop_
_entity_poly.entity_id
_entity_poly.type
_entity_poly.pdbx_seq_one_letter_code
_entity_poly.pdbx_strand_id
1 'polypeptide(L)'
;MGKKSKLKKALNVLPDPPPPDDDDGLVDDLLAQLDSRDQVVAQESATVLNEMQLNQQAEQLETSSKQDAKSRFNARQARKAAALAENYAADDPAAEARLEKEAKDEERDIKRICDELNVEIHEINPDGHCLYSAVADQLRLLSMLPPAQATYHATREVAATYIYNHPDDFLPFLPSAAGEDGVGAQDPGFMSPEEFRTYCDSVRRTAVWGGEPEILALSRAYKVPIHVVQAGRPPVVVHSPNGPSDDAQLTDKLVVRISYHRRMYGLGEHYNSLRPRKTLSHLSNTLQNILA
;
A
#
# COMPACT_ATOMS: atom_id res chain seq x y z
N MET A 1 -17.70 -61.29 -45.32
CA MET A 1 -17.00 -59.99 -45.37
C MET A 1 -16.67 -59.58 -43.93
N GLY A 2 -15.39 -59.37 -43.63
CA GLY A 2 -14.82 -59.45 -42.28
C GLY A 2 -14.87 -58.16 -41.44
N LYS A 3 -14.73 -58.37 -40.12
CA LYS A 3 -14.59 -57.38 -39.03
C LYS A 3 -13.25 -56.63 -39.08
N LYS A 4 -13.24 -55.32 -38.82
CA LYS A 4 -12.15 -54.50 -38.19
C LYS A 4 -12.82 -53.25 -37.59
N SER A 5 -12.82 -52.96 -36.27
CA SER A 5 -11.77 -52.61 -35.30
C SER A 5 -11.78 -51.11 -34.95
N LYS A 6 -11.83 -50.86 -33.64
CA LYS A 6 -11.79 -49.61 -32.84
C LYS A 6 -10.68 -48.62 -33.24
N LEU A 7 -10.90 -47.31 -32.96
CA LEU A 7 -10.09 -46.46 -32.05
C LEU A 7 -10.17 -44.95 -32.40
N LYS A 8 -10.46 -44.15 -31.35
CA LYS A 8 -10.03 -42.75 -31.11
C LYS A 8 -10.49 -41.66 -32.08
N LYS A 9 -11.46 -40.86 -31.62
CA LYS A 9 -11.49 -39.41 -31.88
C LYS A 9 -11.85 -38.66 -30.60
N ALA A 10 -10.89 -38.63 -29.69
CA ALA A 10 -10.76 -37.60 -28.68
C ALA A 10 -9.65 -36.68 -29.18
N LEU A 11 -10.01 -35.46 -29.63
CA LEU A 11 -9.20 -34.24 -29.53
C LEU A 11 -9.90 -33.07 -30.24
N ASN A 12 -9.71 -31.88 -29.67
CA ASN A 12 -10.12 -30.54 -30.10
C ASN A 12 -11.56 -30.11 -29.80
N VAL A 13 -11.86 -30.03 -28.51
CA VAL A 13 -12.54 -28.83 -27.99
C VAL A 13 -11.41 -27.96 -27.42
N LEU A 14 -11.11 -26.85 -28.08
CA LEU A 14 -10.25 -25.81 -27.51
C LEU A 14 -10.98 -25.30 -26.26
N PRO A 15 -10.32 -25.14 -25.09
CA PRO A 15 -10.94 -24.44 -23.99
C PRO A 15 -11.22 -23.00 -24.44
N ASP A 16 -12.43 -22.52 -24.15
CA ASP A 16 -12.77 -21.11 -24.33
C ASP A 16 -11.72 -20.24 -23.63
N PRO A 17 -11.34 -19.09 -24.21
CA PRO A 17 -10.44 -18.17 -23.54
C PRO A 17 -11.02 -17.80 -22.16
N PRO A 18 -10.21 -17.76 -21.11
CA PRO A 18 -10.68 -17.42 -19.78
C PRO A 18 -11.34 -16.03 -19.80
N PRO A 19 -12.37 -15.80 -18.96
CA PRO A 19 -13.02 -14.51 -18.86
C PRO A 19 -12.01 -13.41 -18.49
N PRO A 20 -12.22 -12.16 -18.95
CA PRO A 20 -11.29 -11.06 -18.71
C PRO A 20 -11.54 -10.49 -17.31
N ASP A 21 -11.17 -11.21 -16.27
CA ASP A 21 -11.18 -10.72 -14.89
C ASP A 21 -10.14 -11.53 -14.11
N ASP A 22 -8.88 -11.08 -14.12
CA ASP A 22 -7.82 -11.40 -13.15
C ASP A 22 -6.48 -10.63 -13.44
N ASP A 23 -6.50 -9.56 -14.25
CA ASP A 23 -5.27 -8.81 -14.57
C ASP A 23 -4.81 -7.94 -13.37
N ASP A 24 -5.75 -7.49 -12.53
CA ASP A 24 -5.48 -6.65 -11.35
C ASP A 24 -4.60 -7.35 -10.30
N GLY A 25 -4.71 -8.68 -10.14
CA GLY A 25 -3.89 -9.45 -9.20
C GLY A 25 -2.50 -9.75 -9.74
N LEU A 26 -2.39 -10.00 -11.04
CA LEU A 26 -1.12 -10.27 -11.70
C LEU A 26 -0.23 -9.03 -11.73
N VAL A 27 -0.79 -7.85 -12.00
CA VAL A 27 0.00 -6.61 -11.93
C VAL A 27 0.47 -6.32 -10.52
N ASP A 28 -0.35 -6.58 -9.48
CA ASP A 28 0.05 -6.39 -8.07
C ASP A 28 1.15 -7.38 -7.66
N ASP A 29 1.07 -8.63 -8.10
CA ASP A 29 2.12 -9.64 -7.87
C ASP A 29 3.43 -9.30 -8.61
N LEU A 30 3.36 -8.84 -9.87
CA LEU A 30 4.53 -8.40 -10.62
C LEU A 30 5.15 -7.14 -10.03
N LEU A 31 4.30 -6.23 -9.52
CA LEU A 31 4.75 -5.07 -8.77
C LEU A 31 5.47 -5.54 -7.50
N ALA A 32 4.90 -6.40 -6.67
CA ALA A 32 5.57 -6.92 -5.47
C ALA A 32 6.93 -7.59 -5.77
N GLN A 33 7.08 -8.23 -6.95
CA GLN A 33 8.34 -8.80 -7.41
C GLN A 33 9.37 -7.76 -7.86
N LEU A 34 8.95 -6.62 -8.41
CA LEU A 34 9.84 -5.47 -8.65
C LEU A 34 10.48 -4.96 -7.35
N ASP A 35 9.78 -5.10 -6.23
CA ASP A 35 10.25 -4.71 -4.90
C ASP A 35 11.18 -5.74 -4.23
N SER A 36 11.44 -6.86 -4.91
CA SER A 36 12.36 -7.87 -4.40
C SER A 36 13.77 -7.29 -4.25
N ARG A 37 14.44 -7.67 -3.16
CA ARG A 37 15.88 -7.37 -2.95
C ARG A 37 16.77 -8.11 -3.96
N ASP A 38 16.20 -9.06 -4.71
CA ASP A 38 16.87 -9.75 -5.81
C ASP A 38 16.76 -8.92 -7.10
N GLN A 39 17.89 -8.35 -7.53
CA GLN A 39 17.98 -7.55 -8.75
C GLN A 39 17.55 -8.32 -10.02
N VAL A 40 17.74 -9.64 -10.05
CA VAL A 40 17.34 -10.45 -11.22
C VAL A 40 15.82 -10.53 -11.30
N VAL A 41 15.17 -10.80 -10.16
CA VAL A 41 13.71 -10.83 -10.06
C VAL A 41 13.13 -9.47 -10.43
N ALA A 42 13.69 -8.38 -9.90
CA ALA A 42 13.23 -7.04 -10.22
C ALA A 42 13.40 -6.69 -11.71
N GLN A 43 14.52 -7.06 -12.35
CA GLN A 43 14.72 -6.82 -13.78
C GLN A 43 13.79 -7.65 -14.67
N GLU A 44 13.55 -8.91 -14.31
CA GLU A 44 12.61 -9.78 -15.04
C GLU A 44 11.18 -9.24 -14.93
N SER A 45 10.73 -8.86 -13.73
CA SER A 45 9.41 -8.27 -13.52
C SER A 45 9.25 -6.92 -14.25
N ALA A 46 10.28 -6.08 -14.30
CA ALA A 46 10.27 -4.81 -15.05
C ALA A 46 10.13 -5.04 -16.56
N THR A 47 10.81 -6.06 -17.08
CA THR A 47 10.73 -6.44 -18.48
C THR A 47 9.30 -6.88 -18.83
N VAL A 48 8.70 -7.72 -17.99
CA VAL A 48 7.31 -8.19 -18.21
C VAL A 48 6.31 -7.03 -18.12
N LEU A 49 6.44 -6.12 -17.16
CA LEU A 49 5.56 -4.94 -17.05
C LEU A 49 5.69 -3.99 -18.24
N ASN A 50 6.89 -3.83 -18.81
CA ASN A 50 7.09 -3.08 -20.06
C ASN A 50 6.48 -3.80 -21.28
N GLU A 51 6.60 -5.13 -21.35
CA GLU A 51 5.97 -5.93 -22.40
C GLU A 51 4.44 -5.88 -22.35
N MET A 52 3.85 -5.71 -21.15
CA MET A 52 2.41 -5.52 -20.96
C MET A 52 1.88 -4.17 -21.51
N GLN A 53 2.76 -3.27 -21.98
CA GLN A 53 2.40 -1.99 -22.59
C GLN A 53 1.40 -1.19 -21.73
N LEU A 54 1.65 -1.10 -20.42
CA LEU A 54 0.75 -0.47 -19.45
C LEU A 54 0.44 1.01 -19.77
N ASN A 55 1.36 1.73 -20.44
CA ASN A 55 1.09 3.08 -20.97
C ASN A 55 0.02 3.07 -22.08
N GLN A 56 0.02 2.09 -22.97
CA GLN A 56 -1.02 1.94 -24.00
C GLN A 56 -2.34 1.47 -23.39
N GLN A 57 -2.31 0.60 -22.37
CA GLN A 57 -3.52 0.28 -21.60
C GLN A 57 -4.08 1.53 -20.91
N ALA A 58 -3.24 2.36 -20.30
CA ALA A 58 -3.67 3.62 -19.68
C ALA A 58 -4.29 4.58 -20.71
N GLU A 59 -3.69 4.73 -21.90
CA GLU A 59 -4.22 5.54 -22.99
C GLU A 59 -5.54 4.96 -23.57
N GLN A 60 -5.67 3.63 -23.66
CA GLN A 60 -6.91 2.97 -24.09
C GLN A 60 -8.04 3.13 -23.06
N LEU A 61 -7.70 3.05 -21.77
CA LEU A 61 -8.63 3.29 -20.66
C LEU A 61 -9.10 4.76 -20.61
N GLU A 62 -8.28 5.71 -21.06
CA GLU A 62 -8.64 7.13 -21.16
C GLU A 62 -9.41 7.50 -22.44
N THR A 63 -9.14 6.82 -23.57
CA THR A 63 -9.76 7.12 -24.87
C THR A 63 -11.10 6.41 -25.10
N SER A 64 -11.42 5.37 -24.32
CA SER A 64 -12.73 4.72 -24.38
C SER A 64 -13.82 5.63 -23.81
N SER A 65 -14.77 6.00 -24.66
CA SER A 65 -15.71 7.13 -24.51
C SER A 65 -16.87 6.94 -23.52
N LYS A 66 -16.63 6.27 -22.38
CA LYS A 66 -17.52 6.29 -21.21
C LYS A 66 -16.68 6.39 -19.95
N GLN A 67 -16.57 7.60 -19.43
CA GLN A 67 -15.75 7.96 -18.28
C GLN A 67 -16.25 7.33 -16.97
N ASP A 68 -15.91 6.07 -16.72
CA ASP A 68 -15.97 5.52 -15.37
C ASP A 68 -14.82 6.11 -14.53
N ALA A 69 -15.08 6.44 -13.27
CA ALA A 69 -14.04 6.84 -12.33
C ALA A 69 -13.05 5.68 -12.10
N LYS A 70 -13.52 4.43 -12.23
CA LYS A 70 -12.69 3.23 -12.15
C LYS A 70 -11.67 3.14 -13.28
N SER A 71 -12.06 3.40 -14.54
CA SER A 71 -11.12 3.34 -15.67
C SER A 71 -10.03 4.40 -15.57
N ARG A 72 -10.37 5.60 -15.07
CA ARG A 72 -9.42 6.70 -14.85
C ARG A 72 -8.49 6.46 -13.66
N PHE A 73 -8.98 5.85 -12.59
CA PHE A 73 -8.13 5.42 -11.47
C PHE A 73 -7.17 4.31 -11.89
N ASN A 74 -7.66 3.30 -12.61
CA ASN A 74 -6.83 2.24 -13.17
C ASN A 74 -5.81 2.79 -14.17
N ALA A 75 -6.18 3.77 -15.00
CA ALA A 75 -5.24 4.46 -15.89
C ALA A 75 -4.12 5.20 -15.12
N ARG A 76 -4.43 5.81 -13.97
CA ARG A 76 -3.42 6.41 -13.09
C ARG A 76 -2.51 5.39 -12.46
N GLN A 77 -3.05 4.28 -11.96
CA GLN A 77 -2.24 3.17 -11.44
C GLN A 77 -1.33 2.58 -12.54
N ALA A 78 -1.89 2.32 -13.73
CA ALA A 78 -1.14 1.83 -14.87
C ALA A 78 -0.03 2.80 -15.29
N ARG A 79 -0.28 4.12 -15.28
CA ARG A 79 0.77 5.13 -15.49
C ARG A 79 1.83 5.14 -14.41
N LYS A 80 1.46 4.99 -13.14
CA LYS A 80 2.41 4.93 -12.03
C LYS A 80 3.30 3.69 -12.17
N ALA A 81 2.71 2.54 -12.47
CA ALA A 81 3.41 1.29 -12.75
C ALA A 81 4.32 1.38 -13.99
N ALA A 82 3.84 2.01 -15.07
CA ALA A 82 4.62 2.20 -16.29
C ALA A 82 5.79 3.18 -16.10
N ALA A 83 5.56 4.33 -15.46
CA ALA A 83 6.63 5.28 -15.13
C ALA A 83 7.69 4.64 -14.22
N LEU A 84 7.28 3.73 -13.36
CA LEU A 84 8.18 2.97 -12.51
C LEU A 84 9.00 1.95 -13.33
N ALA A 85 8.36 1.16 -14.20
CA ALA A 85 9.04 0.22 -15.09
C ALA A 85 10.01 0.93 -16.07
N GLU A 86 9.69 2.16 -16.49
CA GLU A 86 10.58 3.00 -17.29
C GLU A 86 11.81 3.48 -16.50
N ASN A 87 11.68 3.78 -15.20
CA ASN A 87 12.84 4.11 -14.36
C ASN A 87 13.83 2.94 -14.22
N TYR A 88 13.34 1.70 -14.30
CA TYR A 88 14.19 0.49 -14.34
C TYR A 88 14.76 0.20 -15.74
N ALA A 89 14.18 0.76 -16.80
CA ALA A 89 14.64 0.57 -18.18
C ALA A 89 15.61 1.67 -18.66
N ALA A 90 15.66 2.81 -17.96
CA ALA A 90 16.61 3.87 -18.23
C ALA A 90 17.98 3.51 -17.62
N ASP A 91 18.87 2.92 -18.44
CA ASP A 91 20.30 2.74 -18.18
C ASP A 91 21.02 4.10 -18.04
N ASP A 92 20.69 4.89 -17.01
CA ASP A 92 21.46 6.05 -16.57
C ASP A 92 22.12 5.74 -15.22
N PRO A 93 23.40 5.28 -15.24
CA PRO A 93 24.14 4.97 -14.03
C PRO A 93 24.21 6.14 -13.02
N ALA A 94 24.07 7.38 -13.48
CA ALA A 94 24.05 8.54 -12.59
C ALA A 94 22.69 8.71 -11.88
N ALA A 95 21.60 8.34 -12.53
CA ALA A 95 20.27 8.32 -11.93
C ALA A 95 20.15 7.19 -10.90
N GLU A 96 20.61 5.98 -11.24
CA GLU A 96 20.64 4.84 -10.32
C GLU A 96 21.47 5.14 -9.06
N ALA A 97 22.67 5.70 -9.22
CA ALA A 97 23.52 6.06 -8.09
C ALA A 97 22.90 7.14 -7.19
N ARG A 98 22.09 8.05 -7.76
CA ARG A 98 21.34 9.04 -6.98
C ARG A 98 20.21 8.38 -6.20
N LEU A 99 19.43 7.50 -6.82
CA LEU A 99 18.33 6.78 -6.18
C LEU A 99 18.86 5.89 -5.05
N GLU A 100 19.95 5.17 -5.28
CA GLU A 100 20.58 4.32 -4.25
C GLU A 100 21.08 5.16 -3.07
N LYS A 101 21.64 6.35 -3.34
CA LYS A 101 22.06 7.28 -2.29
C LYS A 101 20.86 7.80 -1.50
N GLU A 102 19.80 8.23 -2.18
CA GLU A 102 18.56 8.71 -1.55
C GLU A 102 17.92 7.63 -0.66
N ALA A 103 17.88 6.37 -1.12
CA ALA A 103 17.40 5.23 -0.34
C ALA A 103 18.26 4.97 0.91
N LYS A 104 19.59 5.01 0.79
CA LYS A 104 20.51 4.86 1.93
C LYS A 104 20.39 6.01 2.94
N ASP A 105 20.20 7.23 2.45
CA ASP A 105 19.98 8.40 3.30
C ASP A 105 18.64 8.29 4.04
N GLU A 106 17.58 7.83 3.38
CA GLU A 106 16.26 7.55 3.98
C GLU A 106 16.36 6.47 5.07
N GLU A 107 16.98 5.34 4.77
CA GLU A 107 17.15 4.24 5.72
C GLU A 107 17.92 4.71 6.97
N ARG A 108 19.01 5.48 6.77
CA ARG A 108 19.79 6.04 7.89
C ARG A 108 18.95 6.95 8.77
N ASP A 109 18.15 7.83 8.17
CA ASP A 109 17.38 8.83 8.90
C ASP A 109 16.23 8.18 9.69
N ILE A 110 15.51 7.23 9.06
CA ILE A 110 14.47 6.44 9.74
C ILE A 110 15.07 5.60 10.85
N LYS A 111 16.22 4.95 10.61
CA LYS A 111 16.91 4.15 11.62
C LYS A 111 17.30 4.99 12.84
N ARG A 112 17.81 6.20 12.63
CA ARG A 112 18.14 7.13 13.72
C ARG A 112 16.91 7.45 14.58
N ILE A 113 15.77 7.74 13.97
CA ILE A 113 14.52 8.01 14.71
C ILE A 113 14.05 6.75 15.45
N CYS A 114 14.18 5.57 14.84
CA CYS A 114 13.87 4.30 15.49
C CYS A 114 14.79 4.04 16.71
N ASP A 115 16.08 4.36 16.61
CA ASP A 115 17.04 4.30 17.71
C ASP A 115 16.61 5.24 18.86
N GLU A 116 16.24 6.50 18.55
CA GLU A 116 15.76 7.50 19.52
C GLU A 116 14.47 7.04 20.24
N LEU A 117 13.58 6.35 19.52
CA LEU A 117 12.31 5.82 20.04
C LEU A 117 12.41 4.43 20.68
N ASN A 118 13.59 3.79 20.67
CA ASN A 118 13.79 2.40 21.11
C ASN A 118 12.90 1.36 20.39
N VAL A 119 12.67 1.56 19.10
CA VAL A 119 11.92 0.65 18.24
C VAL A 119 12.80 0.05 17.13
N GLU A 120 12.31 -1.02 16.51
CA GLU A 120 12.91 -1.69 15.35
C GLU A 120 11.85 -1.89 14.26
N ILE A 121 12.30 -1.85 13.02
CA ILE A 121 11.43 -2.10 11.86
C ILE A 121 11.08 -3.57 11.83
N HIS A 122 9.79 -3.86 11.77
CA HIS A 122 9.26 -5.16 11.40
C HIS A 122 8.75 -5.08 9.97
N GLU A 123 9.47 -5.77 9.07
CA GLU A 123 9.14 -5.79 7.65
C GLU A 123 7.74 -6.38 7.41
N ILE A 124 6.94 -5.62 6.67
CA ILE A 124 5.64 -6.01 6.13
C ILE A 124 5.84 -6.30 4.64
N ASN A 125 5.08 -7.25 4.10
CA ASN A 125 5.13 -7.56 2.68
C ASN A 125 4.90 -6.30 1.83
N PRO A 126 5.74 -6.06 0.80
CA PRO A 126 5.60 -4.92 -0.11
C PRO A 126 4.48 -5.17 -1.12
N ASP A 127 3.25 -5.21 -0.64
CA ASP A 127 2.03 -5.35 -1.42
C ASP A 127 1.14 -4.11 -1.24
N GLY A 128 0.06 -4.02 -2.01
CA GLY A 128 -0.90 -2.92 -1.86
C GLY A 128 -1.60 -2.84 -0.50
N HIS A 129 -1.39 -3.82 0.39
CA HIS A 129 -1.96 -3.87 1.74
C HIS A 129 -0.99 -3.41 2.85
N CYS A 130 0.23 -3.02 2.53
CA CYS A 130 1.30 -2.71 3.48
C CYS A 130 0.87 -1.79 4.65
N LEU A 131 0.18 -0.69 4.38
CA LEU A 131 -0.33 0.24 5.40
C LEU A 131 -1.24 -0.48 6.42
N TYR A 132 -2.24 -1.19 5.91
CA TYR A 132 -3.25 -1.86 6.70
C TYR A 132 -2.64 -3.00 7.51
N SER A 133 -1.75 -3.78 6.90
CA SER A 133 -0.97 -4.83 7.55
C SER A 133 -0.09 -4.28 8.68
N ALA A 134 0.61 -3.15 8.45
CA ALA A 134 1.44 -2.50 9.46
C ALA A 134 0.62 -2.03 10.67
N VAL A 135 -0.53 -1.39 10.44
CA VAL A 135 -1.43 -0.95 11.52
C VAL A 135 -2.06 -2.13 12.25
N ALA A 136 -2.51 -3.16 11.52
CA ALA A 136 -3.08 -4.37 12.12
C ALA A 136 -2.07 -5.07 13.06
N ASP A 137 -0.80 -5.16 12.65
CA ASP A 137 0.26 -5.71 13.49
C ASP A 137 0.44 -4.91 14.79
N GLN A 138 0.46 -3.58 14.70
CA GLN A 138 0.57 -2.70 15.86
C GLN A 138 -0.63 -2.82 16.81
N LEU A 139 -1.86 -2.84 16.28
CA LEU A 139 -3.07 -3.00 17.09
C LEU A 139 -3.08 -4.35 17.84
N ARG A 140 -2.54 -5.40 17.24
CA ARG A 140 -2.33 -6.69 17.90
C ARG A 140 -1.32 -6.59 19.04
N LEU A 141 -0.19 -5.92 18.82
CA LEU A 141 0.86 -5.74 19.85
C LEU A 141 0.35 -4.93 21.05
N LEU A 142 -0.50 -3.93 20.78
CA LEU A 142 -1.17 -3.13 21.81
C LEU A 142 -2.35 -3.86 22.47
N SER A 143 -2.62 -5.12 22.09
CA SER A 143 -3.77 -5.92 22.57
C SER A 143 -5.14 -5.26 22.32
N MET A 144 -5.23 -4.38 21.32
CA MET A 144 -6.48 -3.74 20.90
C MET A 144 -7.29 -4.65 19.97
N LEU A 145 -6.62 -5.51 19.22
CA LEU A 145 -7.23 -6.53 18.38
C LEU A 145 -6.73 -7.93 18.74
N PRO A 146 -7.62 -8.93 18.85
CA PRO A 146 -7.22 -10.32 18.91
C PRO A 146 -6.42 -10.73 17.67
N PRO A 147 -5.49 -11.70 17.75
CA PRO A 147 -4.71 -12.16 16.60
C PRO A 147 -5.55 -12.57 15.39
N ALA A 148 -6.73 -13.16 15.61
CA ALA A 148 -7.64 -13.56 14.53
C ALA A 148 -8.29 -12.39 13.78
N GLN A 149 -8.32 -11.19 14.38
CA GLN A 149 -8.92 -9.99 13.80
C GLN A 149 -7.87 -8.96 13.36
N ALA A 150 -6.61 -9.13 13.76
CA ALA A 150 -5.49 -8.29 13.36
C ALA A 150 -5.03 -8.63 11.93
N THR A 151 -5.91 -8.39 10.96
CA THR A 151 -5.68 -8.65 9.53
C THR A 151 -5.85 -7.36 8.73
N TYR A 152 -5.17 -7.26 7.59
CA TYR A 152 -5.32 -6.11 6.70
C TYR A 152 -6.79 -5.89 6.29
N HIS A 153 -7.56 -6.98 6.10
CA HIS A 153 -8.97 -6.93 5.73
C HIS A 153 -9.80 -6.22 6.81
N ALA A 154 -9.57 -6.53 8.09
CA ALA A 154 -10.29 -5.88 9.18
C ALA A 154 -9.97 -4.39 9.25
N THR A 155 -8.69 -4.01 9.11
CA THR A 155 -8.29 -2.60 9.10
C THR A 155 -8.80 -1.85 7.86
N ARG A 156 -8.85 -2.48 6.68
CA ARG A 156 -9.46 -1.89 5.47
C ARG A 156 -10.94 -1.60 5.65
N GLU A 157 -11.67 -2.59 6.17
CA GLU A 157 -13.10 -2.44 6.46
C GLU A 157 -13.36 -1.28 7.43
N VAL A 158 -12.56 -1.18 8.49
CA VAL A 158 -12.67 -0.10 9.48
C VAL A 158 -12.33 1.26 8.88
N ALA A 159 -11.24 1.37 8.11
CA ALA A 159 -10.86 2.62 7.44
C ALA A 159 -11.96 3.08 6.47
N ALA A 160 -12.39 2.22 5.55
CA ALA A 160 -13.43 2.52 4.57
C ALA A 160 -14.76 2.92 5.24
N THR A 161 -15.17 2.18 6.28
CA THR A 161 -16.41 2.46 7.00
C THR A 161 -16.33 3.78 7.76
N TYR A 162 -15.18 4.10 8.36
CA TYR A 162 -15.02 5.37 9.05
C TYR A 162 -15.06 6.53 8.06
N ILE A 163 -14.33 6.45 6.95
CA ILE A 163 -14.32 7.47 5.90
C ILE A 163 -15.73 7.69 5.37
N TYR A 164 -16.42 6.61 4.99
CA TYR A 164 -17.79 6.66 4.45
C TYR A 164 -18.78 7.40 5.37
N ASN A 165 -18.64 7.22 6.68
CA ASN A 165 -19.54 7.81 7.68
C ASN A 165 -19.17 9.26 8.05
N HIS A 166 -18.04 9.79 7.59
CA HIS A 166 -17.56 11.14 7.92
C HIS A 166 -17.09 11.90 6.66
N PRO A 167 -17.94 12.04 5.62
CA PRO A 167 -17.51 12.58 4.33
C PRO A 167 -16.88 13.98 4.42
N ASP A 168 -17.43 14.86 5.26
CA ASP A 168 -16.94 16.25 5.41
C ASP A 168 -15.48 16.33 5.89
N ASP A 169 -15.02 15.33 6.66
CA ASP A 169 -13.66 15.27 7.19
C ASP A 169 -12.64 14.79 6.15
N PHE A 170 -13.08 14.04 5.13
CA PHE A 170 -12.19 13.34 4.20
C PHE A 170 -12.27 13.86 2.77
N LEU A 171 -13.45 14.29 2.29
CA LEU A 171 -13.65 14.79 0.92
C LEU A 171 -12.62 15.84 0.48
N PRO A 172 -12.17 16.79 1.31
CA PRO A 172 -11.16 17.77 0.91
C PRO A 172 -9.78 17.18 0.56
N PHE A 173 -9.47 15.98 1.05
CA PHE A 173 -8.18 15.31 0.86
C PHE A 173 -8.24 14.20 -0.19
N LEU A 174 -9.43 13.86 -0.67
CA LEU A 174 -9.61 12.80 -1.66
C LEU A 174 -9.45 13.33 -3.07
N PRO A 175 -8.70 12.61 -3.94
CA PRO A 175 -8.47 13.05 -5.31
C PRO A 175 -9.79 13.03 -6.09
N SER A 176 -10.31 14.19 -6.48
CA SER A 176 -11.47 14.22 -7.38
C SER A 176 -11.10 13.71 -8.76
N ALA A 177 -12.06 13.11 -9.46
CA ALA A 177 -11.83 12.61 -10.81
C ALA A 177 -11.60 13.73 -11.84
N ALA A 178 -11.89 14.98 -11.50
CA ALA A 178 -11.68 16.15 -12.33
C ALA A 178 -10.28 16.76 -12.20
N GLY A 179 -9.58 16.54 -11.07
CA GLY A 179 -8.32 17.19 -10.78
C GLY A 179 -8.46 18.71 -10.62
N GLU A 180 -7.64 19.30 -9.78
CA GLU A 180 -7.53 20.77 -9.66
C GLU A 180 -6.96 21.39 -10.96
N ASP A 181 -6.23 20.60 -11.76
CA ASP A 181 -5.50 21.04 -12.96
C ASP A 181 -6.04 20.46 -14.28
N GLY A 182 -7.23 19.86 -14.28
CA GLY A 182 -7.85 19.30 -15.48
C GLY A 182 -8.40 20.40 -16.41
N VAL A 183 -7.99 20.41 -17.68
CA VAL A 183 -8.53 21.34 -18.69
C VAL A 183 -10.05 21.15 -18.82
N GLY A 184 -10.84 22.04 -18.23
CA GLY A 184 -12.31 22.00 -18.24
C GLY A 184 -13.00 21.83 -16.89
N ALA A 185 -12.30 21.87 -15.76
CA ALA A 185 -12.92 21.87 -14.44
C ALA A 185 -13.78 23.14 -14.24
N GLN A 186 -15.11 22.99 -14.23
CA GLN A 186 -16.08 24.08 -14.01
C GLN A 186 -16.66 24.13 -12.59
N ASP A 187 -16.28 23.17 -11.73
CA ASP A 187 -16.76 23.03 -10.36
C ASP A 187 -15.54 22.92 -9.42
N PRO A 188 -15.61 23.37 -8.14
CA PRO A 188 -14.49 23.24 -7.23
C PRO A 188 -14.25 21.73 -7.10
N GLY A 189 -13.09 21.26 -7.56
CA GLY A 189 -12.82 19.86 -7.89
C GLY A 189 -12.89 18.90 -6.69
N PHE A 190 -14.08 18.73 -6.12
CA PHE A 190 -14.42 17.78 -5.08
C PHE A 190 -15.09 16.56 -5.70
N MET A 191 -14.87 15.43 -5.06
CA MET A 191 -15.42 14.15 -5.47
C MET A 191 -16.96 14.16 -5.35
N SER A 192 -17.66 13.66 -6.36
CA SER A 192 -19.11 13.49 -6.28
C SER A 192 -19.48 12.41 -5.24
N PRO A 193 -20.73 12.39 -4.72
CA PRO A 193 -21.15 11.37 -3.77
C PRO A 193 -21.02 9.94 -4.32
N GLU A 194 -21.15 9.73 -5.63
CA GLU A 194 -20.98 8.41 -6.25
C GLU A 194 -19.51 7.98 -6.27
N GLU A 195 -18.62 8.87 -6.70
CA GLU A 195 -17.17 8.62 -6.70
C GLU A 195 -16.65 8.37 -5.28
N PHE A 196 -17.21 9.06 -4.27
CA PHE A 196 -16.87 8.85 -2.87
C PHE A 196 -17.26 7.46 -2.38
N ARG A 197 -18.43 6.96 -2.78
CA ARG A 197 -18.84 5.59 -2.47
C ARG A 197 -17.91 4.57 -3.14
N THR A 198 -17.56 4.80 -4.41
CA THR A 198 -16.63 3.95 -5.15
C THR A 198 -15.26 3.93 -4.49
N TYR A 199 -14.74 5.09 -4.06
CA TYR A 199 -13.50 5.18 -3.30
C TYR A 199 -13.52 4.30 -2.05
N CYS A 200 -14.56 4.45 -1.22
CA CYS A 200 -14.70 3.66 0.01
C CYS A 200 -14.78 2.16 -0.28
N ASP A 201 -15.50 1.77 -1.34
CA ASP A 201 -15.60 0.37 -1.76
C ASP A 201 -14.26 -0.18 -2.29
N SER A 202 -13.48 0.61 -3.01
CA SER A 202 -12.13 0.23 -3.43
C SER A 202 -11.21 0.03 -2.23
N VAL A 203 -11.16 0.99 -1.30
CA VAL A 203 -10.41 0.87 -0.04
C VAL A 203 -10.75 -0.42 0.70
N ARG A 204 -12.05 -0.74 0.77
CA ARG A 204 -12.58 -1.93 1.46
C ARG A 204 -12.20 -3.24 0.78
N ARG A 205 -12.29 -3.32 -0.55
CA ARG A 205 -12.35 -4.60 -1.28
C ARG A 205 -11.12 -4.92 -2.14
N THR A 206 -10.23 -3.97 -2.39
CA THR A 206 -9.09 -4.18 -3.30
C THR A 206 -7.75 -3.94 -2.61
N ALA A 207 -6.65 -4.17 -3.34
CA ALA A 207 -5.30 -3.84 -2.92
C ALA A 207 -4.92 -2.38 -3.16
N VAL A 208 -5.88 -1.45 -3.24
CA VAL A 208 -5.53 -0.03 -3.39
C VAL A 208 -4.69 0.44 -2.21
N TRP A 209 -3.60 1.14 -2.52
CA TRP A 209 -2.68 1.69 -1.54
C TRP A 209 -3.40 2.72 -0.68
N GLY A 210 -3.18 2.66 0.63
CA GLY A 210 -3.72 3.66 1.55
C GLY A 210 -2.71 4.79 1.79
N GLY A 211 -3.21 5.93 2.27
CA GLY A 211 -2.38 7.08 2.61
C GLY A 211 -2.88 7.84 3.83
N GLU A 212 -2.68 9.15 3.81
CA GLU A 212 -3.04 10.07 4.89
C GLU A 212 -4.53 9.96 5.32
N PRO A 213 -5.52 9.91 4.40
CA PRO A 213 -6.92 9.77 4.79
C PRO A 213 -7.19 8.48 5.57
N GLU A 214 -6.62 7.35 5.12
CA GLU A 214 -6.79 6.05 5.77
C GLU A 214 -6.11 6.00 7.15
N ILE A 215 -4.93 6.59 7.29
CA ILE A 215 -4.22 6.67 8.57
C ILE A 215 -5.05 7.47 9.57
N LEU A 216 -5.56 8.64 9.16
CA LEU A 216 -6.42 9.46 10.00
C LEU A 216 -7.71 8.73 10.39
N ALA A 217 -8.35 8.05 9.43
CA ALA A 217 -9.55 7.25 9.67
C ALA A 217 -9.30 6.12 10.67
N LEU A 218 -8.20 5.37 10.53
CA LEU A 218 -7.81 4.31 11.44
C LEU A 218 -7.53 4.84 12.86
N SER A 219 -6.79 5.96 12.96
CA SER A 219 -6.51 6.62 14.24
C SER A 219 -7.81 6.95 14.97
N ARG A 220 -8.75 7.62 14.28
CA ARG A 220 -10.05 8.03 14.85
C ARG A 220 -10.96 6.83 15.17
N ALA A 221 -11.02 5.83 14.29
CA ALA A 221 -11.87 4.65 14.47
C ALA A 221 -11.44 3.81 15.67
N TYR A 222 -10.14 3.54 15.80
CA TYR A 222 -9.59 2.78 16.92
C TYR A 222 -9.33 3.63 18.17
N LYS A 223 -9.47 4.95 18.06
CA LYS A 223 -9.21 5.93 19.13
C LYS A 223 -7.79 5.80 19.70
N VAL A 224 -6.82 5.60 18.81
CA VAL A 224 -5.41 5.44 19.16
C VAL A 224 -4.56 6.33 18.25
N PRO A 225 -3.61 7.11 18.79
CA PRO A 225 -2.69 7.87 17.96
C PRO A 225 -1.86 6.95 17.06
N ILE A 226 -1.67 7.38 15.81
CA ILE A 226 -0.76 6.73 14.87
C ILE A 226 0.42 7.68 14.63
N HIS A 227 1.64 7.20 14.88
CA HIS A 227 2.87 7.92 14.59
C HIS A 227 3.54 7.29 13.37
N VAL A 228 3.74 8.12 12.34
CA VAL A 228 4.41 7.73 11.10
C VAL A 228 5.82 8.29 11.10
N VAL A 229 6.82 7.42 11.26
CA VAL A 229 8.23 7.77 11.15
C VAL A 229 8.62 7.82 9.68
N GLN A 230 9.26 8.90 9.24
CA GLN A 230 9.66 9.08 7.84
C GLN A 230 11.00 9.80 7.72
N ALA A 231 11.67 9.61 6.57
CA ALA A 231 12.79 10.46 6.20
C ALA A 231 12.27 11.81 5.69
N GLY A 232 12.19 12.79 6.59
CA GLY A 232 11.66 14.10 6.25
C GLY A 232 11.49 15.02 7.44
N ARG A 233 10.83 16.16 7.19
CA ARG A 233 10.42 17.10 8.23
C ARG A 233 8.89 17.27 8.16
N PRO A 234 8.15 16.98 9.25
CA PRO A 234 8.66 16.45 10.51
C PRO A 234 9.13 14.98 10.39
N PRO A 235 10.08 14.53 11.24
CA PRO A 235 10.58 13.15 11.25
C PRO A 235 9.52 12.15 11.73
N VAL A 236 8.52 12.62 12.50
CA VAL A 236 7.36 11.86 12.92
C VAL A 236 6.12 12.68 12.62
N VAL A 237 5.22 12.14 11.79
CA VAL A 237 3.88 12.69 11.58
C VAL A 237 2.95 12.06 12.60
N VAL A 238 2.18 12.87 13.32
CA VAL A 238 1.30 12.43 14.40
C VAL A 238 -0.15 12.58 13.98
N HIS A 239 -0.88 11.46 13.95
CA HIS A 239 -2.30 11.40 13.66
C HIS A 239 -3.07 11.14 14.95
N SER A 240 -3.60 12.20 15.55
CA SER A 240 -4.35 12.13 16.80
C SER A 240 -5.84 11.84 16.55
N PRO A 241 -6.48 10.94 17.33
CA PRO A 241 -7.88 10.58 17.15
C PRO A 241 -8.86 11.72 17.47
N ASN A 242 -8.45 12.69 18.28
CA ASN A 242 -9.29 13.82 18.71
C ASN A 242 -8.89 15.14 18.04
N GLY A 243 -8.11 15.10 16.95
CA GLY A 243 -7.53 16.28 16.32
C GLY A 243 -6.21 16.73 16.95
N PRO A 244 -5.63 17.86 16.50
CA PRO A 244 -4.34 18.33 16.97
C PRO A 244 -4.43 18.67 18.47
N SER A 245 -3.78 17.84 19.28
CA SER A 245 -3.58 18.06 20.71
C SER A 245 -2.08 18.27 20.95
N ASP A 246 -1.70 19.35 21.62
CA ASP A 246 -0.30 19.69 21.95
C ASP A 246 0.40 18.65 22.86
N ASP A 247 -0.35 17.65 23.36
CA ASP A 247 0.07 16.73 24.42
C ASP A 247 0.28 15.27 23.96
N ALA A 248 0.52 15.04 22.66
CA ALA A 248 0.93 13.72 22.17
C ALA A 248 2.38 13.44 22.58
N GLN A 249 2.60 13.07 23.84
CA GLN A 249 3.92 12.60 24.28
C GLN A 249 4.32 11.41 23.40
N LEU A 250 5.43 11.55 22.69
CA LEU A 250 5.96 10.54 21.77
C LEU A 250 6.26 9.18 22.45
N THR A 251 6.21 9.16 23.78
CA THR A 251 6.48 8.04 24.70
C THR A 251 5.22 7.35 25.20
N ASP A 252 4.02 7.73 24.76
CA ASP A 252 2.78 7.14 25.27
C ASP A 252 2.72 5.62 25.02
N LYS A 253 2.20 4.89 26.02
CA LYS A 253 2.16 3.42 26.03
C LYS A 253 1.15 2.83 25.04
N LEU A 254 0.24 3.65 24.52
CA LEU A 254 -0.83 3.25 23.61
C LEU A 254 -0.75 4.08 22.32
N VAL A 255 0.30 3.85 21.55
CA VAL A 255 0.53 4.51 20.26
C VAL A 255 0.91 3.45 19.23
N VAL A 256 0.22 3.47 18.10
CA VAL A 256 0.58 2.69 16.91
C VAL A 256 1.75 3.39 16.23
N ARG A 257 2.87 2.70 16.07
CA ARG A 257 4.05 3.24 15.38
C ARG A 257 4.29 2.49 14.08
N ILE A 258 4.31 3.22 12.97
CA ILE A 258 4.65 2.70 11.64
C ILE A 258 5.75 3.56 11.03
N SER A 259 6.46 3.03 10.06
CA SER A 259 7.44 3.78 9.26
C SER A 259 7.01 3.84 7.82
N TYR A 260 7.28 4.96 7.18
CA TYR A 260 6.95 5.24 5.79
C TYR A 260 8.24 5.47 5.00
N HIS A 261 8.37 4.74 3.90
CA HIS A 261 9.56 4.68 3.06
C HIS A 261 9.15 5.06 1.63
N ARG A 262 9.82 6.03 1.03
CA ARG A 262 9.52 6.52 -0.33
C ARG A 262 10.46 5.98 -1.39
N ARG A 263 11.69 5.63 -0.97
CA ARG A 263 12.84 5.37 -1.85
C ARG A 263 13.51 4.04 -1.54
N MET A 264 13.25 3.44 -0.39
CA MET A 264 13.81 2.15 0.03
C MET A 264 13.27 0.96 -0.76
N TYR A 265 12.09 1.11 -1.36
CA TYR A 265 11.39 0.06 -2.12
C TYR A 265 11.28 0.50 -3.59
N GLY A 266 11.57 -0.42 -4.50
CA GLY A 266 11.54 -0.25 -5.94
C GLY A 266 10.22 0.27 -6.52
N LEU A 267 9.10 0.02 -5.85
CA LEU A 267 7.74 0.44 -6.19
C LEU A 267 7.35 1.83 -5.69
N GLY A 268 8.16 2.42 -4.81
CA GLY A 268 7.90 3.72 -4.21
C GLY A 268 7.47 3.62 -2.75
N GLU A 269 6.21 3.97 -2.45
CA GLU A 269 5.72 4.19 -1.10
C GLU A 269 5.39 2.88 -0.37
N HIS A 270 6.03 2.64 0.77
CA HIS A 270 5.81 1.44 1.58
C HIS A 270 5.71 1.75 3.07
N TYR A 271 4.93 0.93 3.79
CA TYR A 271 4.77 1.03 5.23
C TYR A 271 5.22 -0.23 5.95
N ASN A 272 6.01 -0.05 7.01
CA ASN A 272 6.40 -1.12 7.93
C ASN A 272 5.91 -0.85 9.36
N SER A 273 5.72 -1.92 10.13
CA SER A 273 5.39 -1.84 11.56
C SER A 273 6.65 -1.52 12.38
N LEU A 274 6.55 -0.70 13.43
CA LEU A 274 7.68 -0.40 14.34
C LEU A 274 7.46 -1.06 15.71
N ARG A 275 8.23 -2.09 16.01
CA ARG A 275 8.07 -2.87 17.25
C ARG A 275 9.05 -2.40 18.33
N PRO A 276 8.70 -2.46 19.62
CA PRO A 276 9.66 -2.18 20.69
C PRO A 276 10.87 -3.11 20.60
N ARG A 277 12.08 -2.55 20.76
CA ARG A 277 13.29 -3.37 20.84
C ARG A 277 13.21 -4.29 22.05
N LYS A 278 13.51 -5.57 21.84
CA LYS A 278 13.71 -6.53 22.93
C LYS A 278 14.92 -6.09 23.76
N THR A 279 14.69 -5.27 24.77
CA THR A 279 15.72 -4.98 25.77
C THR A 279 15.90 -6.21 26.65
N LEU A 280 17.16 -6.57 26.93
CA LEU A 280 17.55 -7.71 27.80
C LEU A 280 16.87 -7.67 29.19
N SER A 281 16.31 -6.54 29.60
CA SER A 281 15.50 -6.38 30.81
C SER A 281 14.22 -7.25 30.82
N HIS A 282 13.62 -7.52 29.65
CA HIS A 282 12.43 -8.40 29.56
C HIS A 282 12.77 -9.87 29.81
N LEU A 283 14.00 -10.30 29.55
CA LEU A 283 14.47 -11.66 29.88
C LEU A 283 14.66 -11.84 31.39
N SER A 284 15.10 -10.80 32.12
CA SER A 284 15.25 -10.85 33.58
C SER A 284 13.91 -11.05 34.30
N ASN A 285 12.85 -10.36 33.85
CA ASN A 285 11.52 -10.49 34.46
C ASN A 285 10.88 -11.85 34.16
N THR A 286 11.16 -12.43 32.99
CA THR A 286 10.66 -13.76 32.62
C THR A 286 11.39 -14.86 33.40
N LEU A 287 12.71 -14.73 33.61
CA LEU A 287 13.49 -15.69 34.39
C LEU A 287 13.20 -15.62 35.90
N GLN A 288 12.92 -14.44 36.46
CA GLN A 288 12.52 -14.31 37.86
C GLN A 288 11.15 -14.93 38.15
N ASN A 289 10.22 -14.89 37.19
CA ASN A 289 8.90 -15.52 37.35
C ASN A 289 8.91 -17.04 37.13
N ILE A 290 9.97 -17.61 36.56
CA ILE A 290 10.12 -19.07 36.36
C ILE A 290 10.91 -19.70 37.51
N LEU A 291 11.67 -18.91 38.28
CA LEU A 291 12.51 -19.36 39.39
C LEU A 291 11.92 -19.09 40.78
N ALA A 292 10.68 -18.58 40.86
CA ALA A 292 9.90 -18.40 42.08
C ALA A 292 8.74 -19.41 42.14
#